data_AF-A0A931PSR0-F1
#
_entry.id   AF-A0A931PSR0-F1
#
_cell.length_a   1.000
_cell.length_b   1.000
_cell.length_c   1.000
_cell.angle_alpha   90.00
_cell.angle_beta   90.00
_cell.angle_gamma   90.00
#
_symmetry.space_group_name_H-M   'P 1'
#
loop_
_entity.id
_entity.type
_entity.pdbx_description
1 polymer ?
#
loop_
_entity_poly.entity_id
_entity_poly.type
_entity_poly.pdbx_seq_one_letter_code
_entity_poly.pdbx_strand_id
1 'polypeptide(L)'
;MKRAGHYVVKLSQRRVTLKNRDPNELWWGIDEHPSSNAEEVYVVSSLRIDLGAKPVFVPRSFFADLGEVNKMSVRVISNGCAIRIVGSDAGYGYKAEIRVKKDLAVERWVRSGEFPDEVWQHDVFHSQFEPGM
;
A
#
# COMPACT_ATOMS: atom_id res chain seq x y z
N MET A 1 23.70 -1.95 22.86
CA MET A 1 23.25 -2.19 21.47
C MET A 1 21.73 -2.29 21.44
N LYS A 2 21.01 -1.37 20.80
CA LYS A 2 19.56 -1.51 20.59
C LYS A 2 19.35 -2.59 19.53
N ARG A 3 18.65 -3.68 19.86
CA ARG A 3 18.22 -4.68 18.87
C ARG A 3 17.39 -3.96 17.81
N ALA A 4 17.75 -4.11 16.54
CA ALA A 4 16.88 -3.70 15.45
C ALA A 4 15.54 -4.41 15.63
N GLY A 5 14.43 -3.66 15.59
CA GLY A 5 13.11 -4.27 15.62
C GLY A 5 12.97 -5.26 14.47
N HIS A 6 12.39 -6.43 14.71
CA HIS A 6 12.01 -7.35 13.64
C HIS A 6 10.70 -6.88 13.03
N TYR A 7 10.69 -6.66 11.72
CA TYR A 7 9.50 -6.27 10.96
C TYR A 7 9.22 -7.37 9.94
N VAL A 8 7.99 -7.89 9.94
CA VAL A 8 7.53 -8.81 8.90
C VAL A 8 6.43 -8.11 8.13
N VAL A 9 6.58 -8.04 6.81
CA VAL A 9 5.58 -7.47 5.91
C VAL A 9 5.23 -8.51 4.88
N LYS A 10 3.95 -8.82 4.76
CA LYS A 10 3.41 -9.72 3.75
C LYS A 10 2.34 -8.99 2.95
N LEU A 11 2.48 -9.04 1.64
CA LEU A 11 1.53 -8.47 0.69
C LEU A 11 1.08 -9.60 -0.22
N SER A 12 -0.23 -9.71 -0.40
CA SER A 12 -0.82 -10.64 -1.37
C SER A 12 -1.56 -9.87 -2.44
N GLN A 13 -1.45 -10.35 -3.67
CA GLN A 13 -2.22 -9.84 -4.80
C GLN A 13 -3.27 -10.88 -5.19
N ARG A 14 -4.41 -10.42 -5.70
CA ARG A 14 -5.40 -11.29 -6.34
C ARG A 14 -5.74 -10.74 -7.71
N ARG A 15 -6.17 -11.63 -8.59
CA ARG A 15 -6.69 -11.26 -9.89
C ARG A 15 -8.14 -10.79 -9.78
N VAL A 16 -8.50 -9.73 -10.49
CA VAL A 16 -9.86 -9.17 -10.57
C VAL A 16 -10.22 -8.80 -12.00
N THR A 17 -11.47 -9.02 -12.38
CA THR A 17 -11.98 -8.66 -13.70
C THR A 17 -12.42 -7.20 -13.71
N LEU A 18 -11.93 -6.41 -14.66
CA LEU A 18 -12.24 -4.98 -14.77
C LEU A 18 -13.73 -4.70 -15.06
N LYS A 19 -14.43 -5.64 -15.72
CA LYS A 19 -15.88 -5.53 -15.99
C LYS A 19 -16.74 -5.38 -14.73
N ASN A 20 -16.24 -5.82 -13.58
CA ASN A 20 -16.94 -5.73 -12.29
C ASN A 20 -16.43 -4.59 -11.40
N ARG A 21 -15.55 -3.72 -11.93
CA ARG A 21 -15.05 -2.55 -11.21
C ARG A 21 -16.14 -1.48 -11.17
N ASP A 22 -16.35 -0.87 -10.00
CA ASP A 22 -17.11 0.37 -9.91
C ASP A 22 -16.33 1.46 -10.66
N PRO A 23 -16.90 2.10 -11.70
CA PRO A 23 -16.20 3.13 -12.45
C PRO A 23 -15.77 4.33 -11.58
N ASN A 24 -16.35 4.51 -10.39
CA ASN A 24 -15.97 5.55 -9.44
C ASN A 24 -14.86 5.13 -8.47
N GLU A 25 -14.50 3.84 -8.41
CA GLU A 25 -13.36 3.40 -7.60
C GLU A 25 -12.05 3.70 -8.33
N LEU A 26 -11.23 4.55 -7.72
CA LEU A 26 -9.89 4.85 -8.22
C LEU A 26 -8.92 3.74 -7.82
N TRP A 27 -8.27 3.11 -8.81
CA TRP A 27 -7.25 2.08 -8.60
C TRP A 27 -5.92 2.56 -9.18
N TRP A 28 -4.90 2.65 -8.34
CA TRP A 28 -3.55 3.08 -8.70
C TRP A 28 -2.82 2.00 -9.49
N GLY A 29 -2.17 2.40 -10.58
CA GLY A 29 -1.38 1.48 -11.42
C GLY A 29 -2.18 0.71 -12.46
N ILE A 30 -3.48 0.99 -12.58
CA ILE A 30 -4.37 0.30 -13.50
C ILE A 30 -4.86 1.30 -14.55
N ASP A 31 -4.59 0.99 -15.81
CA ASP A 31 -5.04 1.78 -16.96
C ASP A 31 -6.58 1.82 -17.00
N GLU A 32 -7.15 3.02 -17.10
CA GLU A 32 -8.60 3.24 -17.23
C GLU A 32 -9.11 2.81 -18.61
N HIS A 33 -8.21 2.74 -19.60
CA HIS A 33 -8.48 2.28 -20.95
C HIS A 33 -7.51 1.15 -21.34
N PRO A 34 -7.61 -0.02 -20.68
CA PRO A 34 -6.76 -1.14 -21.06
C PRO A 34 -7.01 -1.42 -22.54
N SER A 35 -5.96 -1.42 -23.34
CA SER A 35 -6.03 -1.70 -24.77
C SER A 35 -6.71 -3.06 -25.01
N SER A 36 -8.03 -3.06 -25.24
CA SER A 36 -8.97 -4.12 -25.66
C SER A 36 -8.85 -5.57 -25.14
N ASN A 37 -7.79 -5.96 -24.40
CA ASN A 37 -7.42 -7.35 -24.15
C ASN A 37 -7.07 -7.66 -22.67
N ALA A 38 -6.83 -6.65 -21.83
CA ALA A 38 -6.61 -6.88 -20.40
C ALA A 38 -7.95 -6.87 -19.66
N GLU A 39 -8.65 -8.00 -19.67
CA GLU A 39 -9.91 -8.16 -18.91
C GLU A 39 -9.65 -8.34 -17.40
N GLU A 40 -8.43 -8.68 -17.03
CA GLU A 40 -8.02 -9.02 -15.68
C GLU A 40 -6.78 -8.22 -15.25
N VAL A 41 -6.78 -7.77 -14.01
CA VAL A 41 -5.68 -7.02 -13.38
C VAL A 41 -5.38 -7.59 -12.00
N TYR A 42 -4.19 -7.33 -11.48
CA TYR A 42 -3.82 -7.69 -10.12
C TYR A 42 -4.01 -6.51 -9.17
N VAL A 43 -4.69 -6.75 -8.05
CA VAL A 43 -4.85 -5.77 -6.97
C VAL A 43 -4.39 -6.36 -5.65
N VAL A 44 -3.88 -5.51 -4.76
CA VAL A 44 -3.49 -5.94 -3.41
C VAL A 44 -4.74 -6.36 -2.65
N SER A 45 -4.79 -7.63 -2.27
CA SER A 45 -5.92 -8.23 -1.55
C SER A 45 -5.72 -8.23 -0.04
N SER A 46 -4.47 -8.27 0.41
CA SER A 46 -4.13 -8.16 1.82
C SER A 46 -2.75 -7.56 2.04
N LEU A 47 -2.63 -6.82 3.14
CA LEU A 47 -1.39 -6.31 3.67
C LEU A 47 -1.32 -6.65 5.15
N ARG A 48 -0.32 -7.44 5.54
CA ARG A 48 -0.02 -7.78 6.93
C ARG A 48 1.31 -7.19 7.32
N ILE A 49 1.32 -6.49 8.45
CA ILE A 49 2.52 -5.91 9.05
C ILE A 49 2.60 -6.42 10.48
N ASP A 50 3.70 -7.06 10.85
CA ASP A 50 3.99 -7.47 12.22
C ASP A 50 5.20 -6.68 12.76
N LEU A 51 5.03 -6.05 13.93
CA LEU A 51 6.08 -5.39 14.71
C LEU A 51 6.51 -6.30 15.85
N GLY A 52 7.59 -7.07 15.63
CA GLY A 52 7.94 -8.19 16.49
C GLY A 52 6.81 -9.23 16.48
N ALA A 53 6.18 -9.46 17.63
CA ALA A 53 5.04 -10.38 17.77
C ALA A 53 3.67 -9.69 17.65
N LYS A 54 3.63 -8.37 17.47
CA LYS A 54 2.38 -7.60 17.48
C LYS A 54 1.93 -7.31 16.04
N PRO A 55 0.76 -7.81 15.59
CA PRO A 55 0.21 -7.40 14.30
C PRO A 55 -0.23 -5.94 14.36
N VAL A 56 -0.03 -5.22 13.26
CA VAL A 56 -0.51 -3.85 13.07
C VAL A 56 -1.75 -3.89 12.19
N PHE A 57 -2.80 -3.26 12.67
CA PHE A 57 -3.99 -3.05 11.85
C PHE A 57 -3.71 -1.97 10.81
N VAL A 58 -3.93 -2.32 9.53
CA VAL A 58 -3.89 -1.39 8.41
C VAL A 58 -5.28 -1.42 7.76
N PRO A 59 -5.99 -0.30 7.68
CA PRO A 59 -7.29 -0.27 7.01
C PRO A 59 -7.20 -0.76 5.58
N ARG A 60 -8.23 -1.47 5.09
CA ARG A 60 -8.29 -1.95 3.69
C ARG A 60 -8.09 -0.81 2.69
N SER A 61 -8.61 0.38 2.99
CA SER A 61 -8.47 1.58 2.15
C SER A 61 -7.02 2.03 1.94
N PHE A 62 -6.05 1.53 2.71
CA PHE A 62 -4.63 1.90 2.55
C PHE A 62 -3.90 1.07 1.49
N PHE A 63 -4.50 -0.02 1.01
CA PHE A 63 -3.84 -0.91 0.06
C PHE A 63 -4.74 -1.47 -1.03
N ALA A 64 -6.07 -1.54 -0.84
CA ALA A 64 -6.94 -2.27 -1.76
C ALA A 64 -7.11 -1.65 -3.15
N ASP A 65 -6.76 -0.37 -3.27
CA ASP A 65 -6.70 0.39 -4.52
C ASP A 65 -5.33 0.33 -5.20
N LEU A 66 -4.35 -0.39 -4.62
CA LEU A 66 -3.03 -0.56 -5.23
C LEU A 66 -3.06 -1.74 -6.20
N GLY A 67 -2.85 -1.47 -7.49
CA GLY A 67 -2.78 -2.46 -8.56
C GLY A 67 -1.36 -2.76 -9.01
N GLU A 68 -1.19 -3.84 -9.77
CA GLU A 68 0.02 -4.17 -10.56
C GLU A 68 1.34 -3.94 -9.80
N VAL A 69 1.47 -4.50 -8.59
CA VAL A 69 2.67 -4.28 -7.75
C VAL A 69 3.90 -4.95 -8.38
N ASN A 70 4.87 -4.13 -8.76
CA ASN A 70 6.15 -4.56 -9.33
C ASN A 70 7.23 -4.74 -8.27
N LYS A 71 7.26 -3.86 -7.25
CA LYS A 71 8.29 -3.88 -6.22
C LYS A 71 7.74 -3.48 -4.86
N MET A 72 8.16 -4.19 -3.82
CA MET A 72 7.95 -3.81 -2.43
C MET A 72 9.29 -3.78 -1.70
N SER A 73 9.49 -2.80 -0.83
CA SER A 73 10.65 -2.72 0.06
C SER A 73 10.25 -2.17 1.42
N VAL A 74 10.98 -2.57 2.46
CA VAL A 74 10.74 -2.15 3.84
C VAL A 74 12.00 -1.50 4.37
N ARG A 75 11.86 -0.33 4.97
CA ARG A 75 12.94 0.38 5.66
C ARG A 75 12.55 0.67 7.10
N VAL A 76 13.50 0.47 8.01
CA VAL A 76 13.34 0.90 9.41
C VAL A 76 13.55 2.41 9.45
N ILE A 77 12.66 3.12 10.13
CA ILE A 77 12.75 4.57 10.37
C ILE A 77 12.80 4.82 11.89
N SER A 78 13.19 6.02 12.29
CA SER A 78 13.44 6.37 13.70
C SER A 78 12.27 6.05 14.65
N ASN A 79 11.04 6.15 14.14
CA ASN A 79 9.79 5.93 14.88
C ASN A 79 8.94 4.78 14.34
N GLY A 80 9.50 3.81 13.61
CA GLY A 80 8.72 2.67 13.10
C GLY A 80 9.29 2.05 11.83
N CYS A 81 8.44 1.73 10.86
CA CYS A 81 8.88 1.29 9.53
C CYS A 81 8.13 2.04 8.42
N ALA A 82 8.77 2.10 7.25
CA ALA A 82 8.14 2.54 6.02
C ALA A 82 8.19 1.41 5.00
N ILE A 83 7.04 1.14 4.40
CA ILE A 83 6.84 0.16 3.33
C ILE A 83 6.67 0.97 2.06
N ARG A 84 7.55 0.76 1.10
CA ARG A 84 7.46 1.38 -0.22
C ARG A 84 6.99 0.35 -1.23
N ILE A 85 5.91 0.65 -1.92
CA ILE A 85 5.30 -0.14 -2.97
C ILE A 85 5.41 0.67 -4.26
N VAL A 86 5.87 0.03 -5.32
CA VAL A 86 5.92 0.58 -6.68
C VAL A 86 5.15 -0.37 -7.57
N GLY A 87 4.18 0.16 -8.31
CA GLY A 87 3.39 -0.64 -9.24
C GLY A 87 3.15 0.08 -10.56
N SER A 88 2.79 -0.72 -11.55
CA SER A 88 2.67 -0.36 -12.97
C SER A 88 3.96 0.19 -13.59
N ASP A 89 3.94 0.39 -14.90
CA ASP A 89 5.04 0.92 -15.69
C ASP A 89 4.57 2.18 -16.47
N ALA A 90 5.51 3.07 -16.80
CA ALA A 90 5.27 4.31 -17.55
C ALA A 90 4.22 5.25 -16.91
N GLY A 91 3.32 5.84 -17.70
CA GLY A 91 2.44 6.96 -17.32
C GLY A 91 1.43 6.68 -16.21
N TYR A 92 1.12 5.40 -15.95
CA TYR A 92 0.23 4.97 -14.86
C TYR A 92 0.97 4.46 -13.63
N GLY A 93 2.30 4.51 -13.66
CA GLY A 93 3.14 4.11 -12.54
C GLY A 93 2.77 4.86 -11.26
N TYR A 94 2.93 4.22 -10.11
CA TYR A 94 2.76 4.88 -8.81
C TYR A 94 3.86 4.48 -7.82
N LYS A 95 4.05 5.34 -6.81
CA LYS A 95 4.88 5.08 -5.65
C LYS A 95 4.03 5.30 -4.40
N ALA A 96 3.61 4.20 -3.77
CA ALA A 96 2.95 4.24 -2.48
C ALA A 96 3.96 4.06 -1.35
N GLU A 97 3.85 4.89 -0.31
CA GLU A 97 4.60 4.72 0.92
C GLU A 97 3.63 4.62 2.09
N ILE A 98 3.67 3.50 2.81
CA ILE A 98 2.89 3.27 4.03
C ILE A 98 3.88 3.31 5.19
N ARG A 99 3.73 4.28 6.09
CA ARG A 99 4.51 4.37 7.32
C ARG A 99 3.68 3.88 8.49
N VAL A 100 4.25 2.95 9.24
CA VAL A 100 3.72 2.54 10.53
C VAL A 100 4.58 3.17 11.60
N LYS A 101 3.99 4.03 12.41
CA LYS A 101 4.64 4.70 13.53
C LYS A 101 4.42 3.93 14.84
N LYS A 102 5.25 4.21 15.86
CA LYS A 102 5.25 3.55 17.18
C LYS A 102 3.95 3.72 17.97
N ASP A 103 3.23 4.81 17.72
CA ASP A 103 1.90 5.12 18.27
C ASP A 103 0.77 4.43 17.48
N LEU A 104 1.11 3.49 16.60
CA LEU A 104 0.18 2.79 15.71
C LEU A 104 -0.56 3.72 14.75
N ALA A 105 -0.05 4.93 14.52
CA ALA A 105 -0.47 5.74 13.40
C ALA A 105 0.06 5.11 12.10
N VAL A 106 -0.85 4.90 11.15
CA VAL A 106 -0.52 4.44 9.81
C VAL A 106 -0.77 5.60 8.86
N GLU A 107 0.27 6.01 8.15
CA GLU A 107 0.20 7.07 7.15
C GLU A 107 0.49 6.50 5.78
N ARG A 108 -0.28 6.91 4.77
CA ARG A 108 -0.09 6.50 3.39
C ARG A 108 0.07 7.72 2.52
N TRP A 109 1.08 7.70 1.67
CA TRP A 109 1.19 8.62 0.54
C TRP A 109 1.18 7.83 -0.75
N VAL A 110 0.44 8.30 -1.75
CA VAL A 110 0.55 7.83 -3.13
C VAL A 110 1.01 8.99 -3.99
N ARG A 111 2.00 8.71 -4.83
CA ARG A 111 2.58 9.67 -5.77
C ARG A 111 2.58 9.07 -7.16
N SER A 112 2.49 9.94 -8.16
CA SER A 112 2.70 9.56 -9.56
C SER A 112 4.09 8.95 -9.76
N GLY A 113 4.16 7.96 -10.63
CA GLY A 113 5.41 7.46 -11.18
C GLY A 113 6.08 8.51 -12.07
N GLU A 114 5.28 9.24 -12.84
CA GLU A 114 5.69 10.27 -13.80
C GLU A 114 5.99 11.62 -13.13
N PHE A 115 5.16 12.04 -12.18
CA PHE A 115 5.30 13.30 -11.44
C PHE A 115 5.56 13.06 -9.93
N PRO A 116 6.76 12.60 -9.54
CA PRO A 116 7.03 12.12 -8.18
C PRO A 116 7.05 13.22 -7.11
N ASP A 117 7.10 14.49 -7.49
CA ASP A 117 7.05 15.62 -6.55
C ASP A 117 5.61 15.92 -6.09
N GLU A 118 4.61 15.38 -6.79
CA GLU A 118 3.20 15.55 -6.47
C GLU A 118 2.67 14.40 -5.61
N VAL A 119 2.11 14.75 -4.44
CA VAL A 119 1.35 13.81 -3.61
C VAL A 119 -0.08 13.83 -4.09
N TRP A 120 -0.53 12.72 -4.68
CA TRP A 120 -1.88 12.56 -5.19
C TRP A 120 -2.88 12.13 -4.11
N GLN A 121 -2.41 11.35 -3.14
CA GLN A 121 -3.24 10.91 -2.01
C GLN A 121 -2.41 10.88 -0.74
N HIS A 122 -3.00 11.35 0.36
CA HIS A 122 -2.43 11.26 1.69
C HIS A 122 -3.51 10.88 2.70
N ASP A 123 -3.36 9.70 3.31
CA ASP A 123 -4.28 9.20 4.33
C ASP A 123 -3.56 9.00 5.66
N VAL A 124 -4.26 9.30 6.75
CA VAL A 124 -3.78 9.07 8.11
C VAL A 124 -4.82 8.28 8.89
N PHE A 125 -4.41 7.16 9.45
CA PHE A 125 -5.20 6.34 10.34
C PHE A 125 -4.56 6.33 11.73
N HIS A 126 -5.34 6.72 12.73
CA HIS A 126 -4.94 6.60 14.13
C HIS A 126 -5.70 5.42 14.74
N SER A 127 -4.94 4.38 15.10
CA SER A 127 -5.48 3.27 15.87
C SER A 127 -5.94 3.76 17.25
N GLN A 128 -7.25 3.72 17.52
CA GLN A 128 -7.77 3.82 18.90
C GLN A 128 -7.70 2.48 19.66
N PHE A 129 -7.12 1.44 19.03
CA PHE A 129 -6.98 0.14 19.67
C PHE A 129 -5.93 0.20 20.77
N GLU A 130 -6.40 0.22 22.02
CA GLU A 130 -5.58 -0.13 23.18
C GLU A 130 -5.18 -1.61 23.04
N PRO A 131 -3.88 -1.95 22.93
CA PRO A 131 -3.47 -3.34 22.91
C PRO A 131 -3.61 -3.91 24.33
N GLY A 132 -4.77 -4.50 24.66
CA GLY A 132 -4.94 -5.23 25.93
C GLY A 132 -6.31 -5.28 26.60
N MET A 133 -7.43 -5.14 25.88
CA MET A 133 -8.73 -5.60 26.39
C MET A 133 -9.17 -6.90 25.70
#